data_AF-A0A8T2I7R7-F1
#
_entry.id   AF-A0A8T2I7R7-F1
#
_cell.length_a   1.000
_cell.length_b   1.000
_cell.length_c   1.000
_cell.angle_alpha   90.00
_cell.angle_beta   90.00
_cell.angle_gamma   90.00
#
_symmetry.space_group_name_H-M   'P 1'
#
loop_
_entity.id
_entity.type
_entity.pdbx_description
1 polymer ?
#
loop_
_entity_poly.entity_id
_entity_poly.type
_entity_poly.pdbx_seq_one_letter_code
_entity_poly.pdbx_strand_id
1 'polypeptide(L)'
;MCENNETSITEFLLLGFNSYQETKIILLIVFLLIYISILTGNLLIILLVATSLHLKDPMYIFLKHLALADVVFTSNIIPNMLHTIINDGSRMTITACYTQYYFHCFSGYAESLILTSMSFDRYIAICHPLRYRSVMNPKVCSYFIFWSWATGFILLPIEFISLSNLKFCGSN
;
A
#
# COMPACT_ATOMS: atom_id res chain seq x y z
N MET A 1 19.47 -15.14 -30.11
CA MET A 1 19.55 -13.78 -30.69
C MET A 1 18.14 -13.45 -31.15
N CYS A 2 17.44 -12.55 -30.47
CA CYS A 2 16.13 -12.09 -30.93
C CYS A 2 16.37 -10.91 -31.87
N GLU A 3 15.78 -10.96 -33.07
CA GLU A 3 15.93 -9.95 -34.11
C GLU A 3 15.38 -8.59 -33.67
N ASN A 4 16.10 -7.56 -34.10
CA ASN A 4 15.85 -6.16 -33.82
C ASN A 4 14.52 -5.70 -34.44
N ASN A 5 13.51 -5.55 -33.59
CA ASN A 5 12.55 -4.45 -33.66
C ASN A 5 12.38 -3.94 -32.22
N GLU A 6 13.31 -3.11 -31.76
CA GLU A 6 13.23 -2.42 -30.47
C GLU A 6 12.17 -1.32 -30.52
N THR A 7 10.91 -1.67 -30.77
CA THR A 7 9.82 -0.81 -30.31
C THR A 7 9.66 -1.10 -28.83
N SER A 8 10.33 -0.29 -28.00
CA SER A 8 10.08 -0.29 -26.56
C SER A 8 8.57 -0.19 -26.34
N ILE A 9 7.96 -1.24 -25.78
CA ILE A 9 6.54 -1.25 -25.46
C ILE A 9 6.34 -0.15 -24.43
N THR A 10 5.67 0.94 -24.78
CA THR A 10 5.48 2.10 -23.88
C THR A 10 4.18 2.03 -23.10
N GLU A 11 3.25 1.16 -23.53
CA GLU A 11 1.90 1.06 -23.01
C GLU A 11 1.47 -0.41 -22.85
N PHE A 12 0.90 -0.72 -21.69
CA PHE A 12 0.15 -1.94 -21.46
C PHE A 12 -1.35 -1.67 -21.65
N LEU A 13 -2.02 -2.56 -22.38
CA LEU A 13 -3.47 -2.60 -22.39
C LEU A 13 -3.92 -3.43 -21.19
N LEU A 14 -4.46 -2.78 -20.16
CA LEU A 14 -5.25 -3.53 -19.18
C LEU A 14 -6.55 -3.92 -19.89
N LEU A 15 -6.60 -5.16 -20.36
CA LEU A 15 -7.86 -5.76 -20.78
C LEU A 15 -8.80 -5.70 -19.58
N GLY A 16 -9.90 -4.98 -19.72
CA GLY A 16 -10.94 -4.94 -18.70
C GLY A 16 -11.50 -6.34 -18.44
N PHE A 17 -12.36 -6.47 -17.44
CA PHE A 17 -13.00 -7.76 -17.17
C PHE A 17 -13.89 -8.16 -18.35
N ASN A 18 -13.55 -9.24 -19.06
CA ASN A 18 -14.37 -9.82 -20.14
C ASN A 18 -15.61 -10.53 -19.57
N SER A 19 -16.41 -9.77 -18.85
CA SER A 19 -17.61 -10.20 -18.14
C SER A 19 -18.82 -9.46 -18.69
N TYR A 20 -20.00 -10.07 -18.55
CA TYR A 20 -21.26 -9.46 -18.93
C TYR A 20 -21.45 -8.12 -18.20
N GLN A 21 -22.18 -7.20 -18.84
CA GLN A 21 -22.38 -5.83 -18.36
C GLN A 21 -22.89 -5.77 -16.91
N GLU A 22 -23.71 -6.73 -16.49
CA GLU A 22 -24.19 -6.85 -15.12
C GLU A 22 -23.09 -7.12 -14.09
N THR A 23 -22.12 -8.00 -14.41
CA THR A 23 -20.99 -8.31 -13.51
C THR A 23 -20.07 -7.11 -13.32
N LYS A 24 -19.84 -6.31 -14.37
CA LYS A 24 -19.05 -5.07 -14.29
C LYS A 24 -19.67 -4.05 -13.35
N ILE A 25 -20.99 -3.86 -13.44
CA ILE A 25 -21.74 -2.95 -12.57
C ILE A 25 -21.63 -3.38 -11.11
N ILE A 26 -21.78 -4.69 -10.83
CA ILE A 26 -21.62 -5.24 -9.48
C ILE A 26 -20.21 -4.98 -8.95
N LEU A 27 -19.17 -5.29 -9.74
CA LEU A 27 -17.78 -5.06 -9.35
C LEU A 27 -17.51 -3.58 -9.06
N LEU A 28 -17.99 -2.68 -9.92
CA LEU A 28 -17.85 -1.23 -9.73
C LEU A 28 -18.45 -0.78 -8.40
N ILE A 29 -19.69 -1.19 -8.12
CA ILE A 29 -20.38 -0.83 -6.87
C ILE A 29 -19.60 -1.39 -5.66
N VAL A 30 -19.19 -2.65 -5.71
CA VAL A 30 -18.46 -3.30 -4.62
C VAL A 30 -17.13 -2.60 -4.36
N PHE A 31 -16.30 -2.36 -5.38
CA PHE A 31 -15.01 -1.68 -5.20
C PHE A 31 -15.18 -0.23 -4.73
N LEU A 32 -16.20 0.48 -5.22
CA LEU A 32 -16.50 1.84 -4.77
C LEU A 32 -16.88 1.86 -3.28
N LEU A 33 -17.76 0.96 -2.85
CA LEU A 33 -18.16 0.85 -1.44
C LEU A 33 -16.98 0.49 -0.55
N ILE A 34 -16.14 -0.44 -0.98
CA ILE A 34 -14.90 -0.81 -0.27
C ILE A 34 -14.00 0.42 -0.13
N TYR A 35 -13.77 1.15 -1.23
CA TYR A 35 -12.92 2.35 -1.23
C TYR A 35 -13.40 3.41 -0.26
N ILE A 36 -14.69 3.77 -0.32
CA ILE A 36 -15.27 4.78 0.57
C ILE A 36 -15.20 4.31 2.03
N SER A 37 -15.45 3.03 2.30
CA SER A 37 -15.40 2.47 3.65
C SER A 37 -13.99 2.52 4.24
N ILE A 38 -12.98 2.13 3.45
CA ILE A 38 -11.57 2.15 3.88
C ILE A 38 -11.10 3.59 4.10
N LEU A 39 -11.40 4.50 3.17
CA LEU A 39 -11.05 5.91 3.34
C LEU A 39 -11.69 6.50 4.59
N THR A 40 -13.00 6.32 4.74
CA THR A 40 -13.74 6.90 5.86
C THR A 40 -13.23 6.33 7.18
N GLY A 41 -13.07 5.00 7.28
CA GLY A 41 -12.56 4.34 8.48
C GLY A 41 -11.16 4.81 8.87
N ASN A 42 -10.22 4.81 7.92
CA ASN A 42 -8.83 5.19 8.21
C ASN A 42 -8.67 6.70 8.47
N LEU A 43 -9.41 7.56 7.77
CA LEU A 43 -9.42 9.00 8.06
C LEU A 43 -10.00 9.29 9.44
N LEU A 44 -11.05 8.57 9.86
CA LEU A 44 -11.60 8.68 11.21
C LEU A 44 -10.58 8.27 12.27
N ILE A 45 -9.81 7.19 12.05
CA ILE A 45 -8.73 6.78 12.96
C ILE A 45 -7.67 7.88 13.07
N ILE A 46 -7.22 8.41 11.93
CA ILE A 46 -6.22 9.50 11.90
C ILE A 46 -6.73 10.72 12.65
N LEU A 47 -7.98 11.14 12.40
CA LEU A 47 -8.60 12.29 13.05
C LEU A 47 -8.76 12.06 14.56
N LEU A 48 -9.23 10.88 14.97
CA LEU A 48 -9.43 10.52 16.37
C LEU A 48 -8.10 10.57 17.13
N VAL A 49 -7.04 9.97 16.58
CA VAL A 49 -5.71 9.98 17.20
C VAL A 49 -5.11 11.39 17.21
N ALA A 50 -5.35 12.20 16.18
CA ALA A 50 -4.82 13.58 16.11
C ALA A 50 -5.51 14.54 17.09
N THR A 51 -6.82 14.38 17.32
CA THR A 51 -7.62 15.26 18.17
C THR A 51 -7.58 14.90 19.65
N SER A 52 -7.25 13.65 19.98
CA SER A 52 -7.27 13.18 21.36
C SER A 52 -5.90 13.36 22.05
N LEU A 53 -5.82 14.37 22.93
CA LEU A 53 -4.62 14.66 23.74
C LEU A 53 -4.25 13.54 24.73
N HIS A 54 -5.21 12.68 25.08
CA HIS A 54 -5.04 11.58 26.04
C HIS A 54 -4.58 10.25 25.41
N LEU A 55 -4.61 10.09 24.08
CA LEU A 55 -4.23 8.85 23.41
C LEU A 55 -2.75 8.85 22.95
N LYS A 56 -1.84 9.36 23.80
CA LYS A 56 -0.38 9.39 23.50
C LYS A 56 0.33 8.04 23.71
N ASP A 57 -0.40 6.94 23.73
CA ASP A 57 0.21 5.62 23.83
C ASP A 57 0.91 5.24 22.52
N PRO A 58 2.05 4.52 22.60
CA PRO A 58 2.76 3.95 21.45
C PRO A 58 1.85 3.32 20.39
N MET A 59 0.84 2.56 20.85
CA MET A 59 -0.13 1.87 20.02
C MET A 59 -0.90 2.81 19.09
N TYR A 60 -1.34 3.97 19.56
CA TYR A 60 -2.11 4.92 18.75
C TYR A 60 -1.24 5.63 17.71
N ILE A 61 0.03 5.87 18.03
CA ILE A 61 0.99 6.40 17.06
C ILE A 61 1.15 5.41 15.91
N PHE A 62 1.30 4.11 16.19
CA PHE A 62 1.36 3.08 15.16
C PHE A 62 0.06 2.98 14.36
N LEU A 63 -1.11 2.99 15.01
CA LEU A 63 -2.41 2.96 14.32
C LEU A 63 -2.57 4.11 13.33
N LYS A 64 -2.13 5.32 13.69
CA LYS A 64 -2.17 6.47 12.77
C LYS A 64 -1.31 6.24 11.52
N HIS A 65 -0.12 5.66 11.67
CA HIS A 65 0.75 5.36 10.53
C HIS A 65 0.27 4.16 9.71
N LEU A 66 -0.34 3.16 10.35
CA LEU A 66 -1.00 2.04 9.68
C LEU A 66 -2.16 2.55 8.82
N ALA A 67 -3.04 3.38 9.40
CA ALA A 67 -4.16 3.98 8.68
C ALA A 67 -3.71 4.86 7.51
N LEU A 68 -2.59 5.57 7.66
CA LEU A 68 -1.99 6.33 6.57
C LEU A 68 -1.50 5.40 5.44
N ALA A 69 -0.86 4.29 5.78
CA ALA A 69 -0.39 3.31 4.79
C ALA A 69 -1.57 2.69 4.03
N ASP A 70 -2.64 2.28 4.72
CA ASP A 70 -3.85 1.75 4.11
C ASP A 70 -4.49 2.74 3.11
N VAL A 71 -4.54 4.03 3.47
CA VAL A 71 -5.09 5.08 2.59
C VAL A 71 -4.23 5.23 1.34
N VAL A 72 -2.90 5.23 1.48
CA VAL A 72 -1.97 5.31 0.34
C VAL A 72 -2.12 4.07 -0.56
N PHE A 73 -2.16 2.88 0.04
CA PHE A 73 -2.33 1.60 -0.64
C PHE A 73 -3.61 1.59 -1.48
N THR A 74 -4.74 1.90 -0.85
CA THR A 74 -6.06 1.81 -1.50
C THR A 74 -6.29 2.90 -2.52
N SER A 75 -5.84 4.13 -2.26
CA SER A 75 -5.95 5.25 -3.21
C SER A 75 -5.09 5.07 -4.45
N ASN A 76 -4.06 4.23 -4.38
CA ASN A 76 -3.21 3.91 -5.52
C ASN A 76 -3.80 2.81 -6.41
N ILE A 77 -4.45 1.79 -5.83
CA ILE A 77 -4.97 0.64 -6.58
C ILE A 77 -6.41 0.85 -7.06
N ILE A 78 -7.32 1.22 -6.15
CA ILE A 78 -8.76 1.14 -6.43
C ILE A 78 -9.24 2.15 -7.48
N PRO A 79 -8.80 3.42 -7.51
CA PRO A 79 -9.19 4.36 -8.55
C PRO A 79 -8.82 3.90 -9.97
N ASN A 80 -7.61 3.37 -10.15
CA ASN A 80 -7.16 2.83 -11.44
C ASN A 80 -7.96 1.59 -11.86
N MET A 81 -8.33 0.74 -10.89
CA MET A 81 -9.17 -0.42 -11.13
C MET A 81 -10.58 -0.02 -11.56
N LEU A 82 -11.20 0.97 -10.88
CA LEU A 82 -12.51 1.51 -11.27
C LEU A 82 -12.47 2.11 -12.67
N HIS A 83 -11.44 2.91 -12.98
CA HIS A 83 -11.26 3.50 -14.30
C HIS A 83 -11.17 2.43 -15.41
N THR A 84 -10.46 1.33 -15.14
CA THR A 84 -10.33 0.21 -16.07
C THR A 84 -11.66 -0.52 -16.28
N ILE A 85 -12.49 -0.66 -15.23
CA ILE A 85 -13.82 -1.28 -15.33
C ILE A 85 -14.78 -0.42 -16.15
N ILE A 86 -14.77 0.91 -15.95
CA ILE A 86 -15.68 1.85 -16.61
C ILE A 86 -15.40 1.94 -18.12
N ASN A 87 -14.13 1.94 -18.50
CA ASN A 87 -13.71 2.16 -19.89
C ASN A 87 -13.51 0.87 -20.70
N ASP A 88 -13.96 -0.28 -20.17
CA ASP A 88 -13.77 -1.60 -20.78
C ASP A 88 -12.29 -1.92 -21.09
N GLY A 89 -11.42 -1.44 -20.21
CA GLY A 89 -9.99 -1.46 -20.34
C GLY A 89 -9.40 -0.06 -20.27
N SER A 90 -8.12 0.02 -19.94
CA SER A 90 -7.38 1.28 -19.91
C SER A 90 -6.00 1.07 -20.47
N ARG A 91 -5.51 2.04 -21.25
CA ARG A 91 -4.10 2.11 -21.59
C ARG A 91 -3.37 2.66 -20.38
N MET A 92 -2.43 1.88 -19.87
CA MET A 92 -1.57 2.29 -18.77
C MET A 92 -0.14 2.34 -19.28
N THR A 93 0.53 3.46 -19.07
CA THR A 93 1.95 3.56 -19.44
C THR A 93 2.78 2.66 -18.53
N ILE A 94 3.91 2.18 -19.03
CA ILE A 94 4.88 1.42 -18.23
C ILE A 94 5.27 2.18 -16.96
N THR A 95 5.54 3.48 -17.09
CA THR A 95 5.87 4.34 -15.95
C THR A 95 4.76 4.38 -14.91
N ALA A 96 3.49 4.51 -15.33
CA ALA A 96 2.36 4.51 -14.42
C ALA A 96 2.22 3.16 -13.69
N CYS A 97 2.36 2.05 -14.42
CA CYS A 97 2.35 0.69 -13.85
C CYS A 97 3.43 0.54 -12.77
N TYR A 98 4.65 0.97 -13.08
CA TYR A 98 5.76 0.91 -12.14
C TYR A 98 5.57 1.81 -10.93
N THR A 99 5.05 3.03 -11.10
CA THR A 99 4.72 3.87 -9.96
C THR A 99 3.65 3.23 -9.08
N GLN A 100 2.61 2.63 -9.68
CA GLN A 100 1.54 1.96 -8.94
C GLN A 100 2.08 0.76 -8.16
N TYR A 101 2.89 -0.10 -8.80
CA TYR A 101 3.53 -1.22 -8.14
C TYR A 101 4.44 -0.79 -6.99
N TYR A 102 5.26 0.25 -7.22
CA TYR A 102 6.15 0.79 -6.19
C TYR A 102 5.38 1.27 -4.95
N PHE A 103 4.36 2.13 -5.12
CA PHE A 103 3.58 2.63 -3.98
C PHE A 103 2.81 1.52 -3.26
N HIS A 104 2.34 0.50 -3.99
CA HIS A 104 1.66 -0.66 -3.44
C HIS A 104 2.57 -1.49 -2.53
N CYS A 105 3.75 -1.86 -3.02
CA CYS A 105 4.68 -2.62 -2.19
C CYS A 105 5.22 -1.77 -1.04
N PHE A 106 5.42 -0.46 -1.24
CA PHE A 106 5.90 0.47 -0.21
C PHE A 106 4.96 0.52 0.99
N SER A 107 3.67 0.71 0.72
CA SER A 107 2.63 0.69 1.76
C SER A 107 2.50 -0.68 2.41
N GLY A 108 2.50 -1.77 1.63
CA GLY A 108 2.40 -3.13 2.19
C GLY A 108 3.56 -3.54 3.10
N TYR A 109 4.80 -3.17 2.78
CA TYR A 109 5.95 -3.39 3.68
C TYR A 109 5.83 -2.56 4.96
N ALA A 110 5.42 -1.29 4.83
CA ALA A 110 5.22 -0.43 5.99
C ALA A 110 4.13 -0.99 6.92
N GLU A 111 2.97 -1.42 6.38
CA GLU A 111 1.88 -2.04 7.13
C GLU A 111 2.37 -3.26 7.92
N SER A 112 3.07 -4.17 7.25
CA SER A 112 3.58 -5.41 7.85
C SER A 112 4.53 -5.15 9.03
N LEU A 113 5.45 -4.18 8.87
CA LEU A 113 6.42 -3.82 9.90
C LEU A 113 5.78 -3.02 11.05
N ILE A 114 4.78 -2.19 10.76
CA ILE A 114 4.00 -1.48 11.78
C ILE A 114 3.18 -2.50 12.60
N LEU A 115 2.52 -3.46 11.96
CA LEU A 115 1.78 -4.54 12.65
C LEU A 115 2.72 -5.39 13.52
N THR A 116 3.92 -5.69 13.03
CA THR A 116 4.96 -6.36 13.81
C THR A 116 5.37 -5.54 15.02
N SER A 117 5.55 -4.23 14.85
CA SER A 117 5.90 -3.30 15.94
C SER A 117 4.78 -3.19 16.98
N MET A 118 3.51 -3.20 16.57
CA MET A 118 2.35 -3.25 17.47
C MET A 118 2.29 -4.57 18.24
N SER A 119 2.59 -5.69 17.58
CA SER A 119 2.67 -7.00 18.24
C SER A 119 3.78 -7.03 19.28
N PHE A 120 4.94 -6.43 18.96
CA PHE A 120 6.06 -6.27 19.89
C PHE A 120 5.70 -5.36 21.08
N ASP A 121 5.01 -4.25 20.85
CA ASP A 121 4.49 -3.37 21.91
C ASP A 121 3.63 -4.15 22.92
N ARG A 122 2.64 -4.91 22.41
CA ARG A 122 1.76 -5.74 23.24
C ARG A 122 2.53 -6.82 23.99
N TYR A 123 3.52 -7.45 23.35
CA TYR A 123 4.38 -8.44 23.98
C TYR A 123 5.13 -7.86 25.19
N ILE A 124 5.81 -6.72 25.03
CA ILE A 124 6.57 -6.09 26.12
C ILE A 124 5.64 -5.62 27.23
N ALA A 125 4.45 -5.09 26.90
CA ALA A 125 3.46 -4.66 27.87
C ALA A 125 2.99 -5.81 28.79
N ILE A 126 2.82 -7.02 28.24
CA ILE A 126 2.34 -8.19 28.98
C ILE A 126 3.48 -8.91 29.71
N CYS A 127 4.58 -9.22 29.01
CA CYS A 127 5.64 -10.06 29.56
C CYS A 127 6.62 -9.27 30.45
N HIS A 128 6.75 -7.95 30.24
CA HIS A 128 7.72 -7.11 30.95
C HIS A 128 7.15 -5.75 31.41
N PRO A 129 6.05 -5.73 32.19
CA PRO A 129 5.32 -4.50 32.53
C PRO A 129 6.18 -3.45 33.25
N LEU A 130 7.09 -3.88 34.14
CA LEU A 130 7.98 -2.96 34.88
C LEU A 130 9.02 -2.26 33.99
N ARG A 131 9.38 -2.86 32.86
CA ARG A 131 10.34 -2.30 31.88
C ARG A 131 9.66 -1.62 30.70
N TYR A 132 8.34 -1.78 30.54
CA TYR A 132 7.58 -1.29 29.39
C TYR A 132 7.86 0.19 29.09
N ARG A 133 7.73 1.09 30.07
CA ARG A 133 7.96 2.54 29.85
C ARG A 133 9.41 2.90 29.49
N SER A 134 10.37 2.07 29.89
CA SER A 134 11.79 2.30 29.54
C SER A 134 12.11 1.82 28.13
N VAL A 135 11.52 0.69 27.71
CA VAL A 135 11.74 0.08 26.39
C VAL A 135 10.89 0.77 25.33
N MET A 136 9.60 0.95 25.61
CA MET A 136 8.63 1.51 24.69
C MET A 136 8.32 2.96 25.07
N ASN A 137 9.11 3.86 24.50
CA ASN A 137 8.93 5.30 24.64
C ASN A 137 8.66 5.94 23.26
N PRO A 138 8.19 7.20 23.22
CA PRO A 138 7.86 7.86 21.94
C PRO A 138 9.03 7.96 20.96
N LYS A 139 10.29 8.03 21.43
CA LYS A 139 11.47 8.06 20.56
C LYS A 139 11.68 6.71 19.87
N VAL A 140 11.58 5.61 20.61
CA VAL A 140 11.68 4.25 20.06
C VAL A 140 10.55 3.98 19.07
N CYS A 141 9.32 4.42 19.37
CA CYS A 141 8.19 4.32 18.44
C CYS A 141 8.47 5.08 17.14
N SER A 142 9.02 6.29 17.24
CA SER A 142 9.43 7.08 16.06
C SER A 142 10.47 6.36 15.22
N TYR A 143 11.46 5.71 15.84
CA TYR A 143 12.44 4.89 15.12
C TYR A 143 11.78 3.70 14.42
N PHE A 144 10.89 2.95 15.09
CA PHE A 144 10.17 1.83 14.46
C PHE A 144 9.35 2.28 13.25
N ILE A 145 8.65 3.40 13.37
CA ILE A 145 7.89 3.99 12.26
C ILE A 145 8.84 4.36 11.13
N PHE A 146 9.90 5.12 11.43
CA PHE A 146 10.88 5.55 10.43
C PHE A 146 11.46 4.35 9.65
N TRP A 147 11.89 3.30 10.36
CA TRP A 147 12.42 2.09 9.71
C TRP A 147 11.36 1.33 8.91
N SER A 148 10.11 1.31 9.37
CA SER A 148 9.00 0.68 8.63
C SER A 148 8.78 1.36 7.27
N TRP A 149 8.84 2.69 7.22
CA TRP A 149 8.73 3.43 5.96
C TRP A 149 10.02 3.38 5.13
N ALA A 150 11.19 3.48 5.76
CA ALA A 150 12.48 3.51 5.07
C ALA A 150 12.81 2.18 4.37
N THR A 151 12.45 1.05 4.97
CA THR A 151 12.65 -0.28 4.36
C THR A 151 11.86 -0.44 3.07
N GLY A 152 10.60 0.00 3.05
CA GLY A 152 9.81 0.08 1.81
C GLY A 152 10.49 0.95 0.76
N PHE A 153 11.08 2.08 1.15
CA PHE A 153 11.78 2.95 0.19
C PHE A 153 13.04 2.30 -0.42
N ILE A 154 13.78 1.51 0.36
CA ILE A 154 15.10 0.95 0.00
C ILE A 154 15.01 -0.41 -0.70
N LEU A 155 14.10 -1.29 -0.29
CA LEU A 155 14.05 -2.66 -0.80
C LEU A 155 13.37 -2.74 -2.18
N LEU A 156 12.44 -1.84 -2.46
CA LEU A 156 11.67 -1.87 -3.70
C LEU A 156 12.45 -1.53 -4.97
N PRO A 157 13.38 -0.57 -4.98
CA PRO A 157 14.27 -0.38 -6.12
C PRO A 157 15.07 -1.65 -6.46
N ILE A 158 15.41 -2.47 -5.46
CA ILE A 158 16.21 -3.70 -5.66
C ILE A 158 15.36 -4.79 -6.32
N GLU A 159 14.16 -5.04 -5.78
CA GLU A 159 13.14 -5.91 -6.38
C GLU A 159 12.79 -5.46 -7.80
N PHE A 160 12.64 -4.14 -7.98
CA PHE A 160 12.32 -3.51 -9.26
C PHE A 160 13.42 -3.66 -10.30
N ILE A 161 14.70 -3.43 -9.94
CA ILE A 161 15.83 -3.67 -10.84
C ILE A 161 15.83 -5.13 -11.25
N SER A 162 15.59 -6.06 -10.32
CA SER A 162 15.48 -7.49 -10.62
C SER A 162 14.36 -7.79 -11.63
N LEU A 163 13.17 -7.20 -11.44
CA LEU A 163 12.03 -7.36 -12.35
C LEU A 163 12.29 -6.74 -13.73
N SER A 164 12.92 -5.57 -13.80
CA SER A 164 13.21 -4.87 -15.06
C SER A 164 14.27 -5.58 -15.91
N ASN A 165 15.10 -6.41 -15.29
CA ASN A 165 16.06 -7.27 -15.99
C ASN A 165 15.40 -8.51 -16.63
N LEU A 166 14.14 -8.80 -16.30
CA LEU A 166 13.37 -9.83 -17.01
C LEU A 166 13.01 -9.28 -18.40
N LYS A 167 13.68 -9.81 -19.43
CA LYS A 167 13.32 -9.52 -20.81
C LYS A 167 11.94 -10.13 -21.09
N PHE A 168 10.91 -9.29 -21.15
CA PHE A 168 9.60 -9.70 -21.65
C PHE A 168 9.72 -9.93 -23.16
N CYS A 169 9.78 -11.20 -23.58
CA CYS A 169 9.73 -11.60 -24.98
C CYS A 169 8.29 -12.02 -25.33
N GLY A 170 7.60 -11.21 -26.14
CA GLY A 170 6.28 -11.53 -26.69
C GLY A 170 5.59 -10.29 -27.28
N SER A 171 4.83 -10.45 -28.36
CA SER A 171 3.93 -9.39 -28.83
C SER A 171 2.73 -9.29 -27.91
N ASN A 172 2.20 -8.07 -27.74
CA ASN A 172 0.88 -7.83 -27.15
C ASN A 172 -0.20 -8.72 -27.79
#